data_AF-A6EDD1-F1
#
_entry.id   AF-A6EDD1-F1
#
_cell.length_a   1.000
_cell.length_b   1.000
_cell.length_c   1.000
_cell.angle_alpha   90.00
_cell.angle_beta   90.00
_cell.angle_gamma   90.00
#
_symmetry.space_group_name_H-M   'P 1'
#
loop_
_entity.id
_entity.type
_entity.pdbx_description
1 polymer ?
#
loop_
_entity_poly.entity_id
_entity_poly.type
_entity_poly.pdbx_seq_one_letter_code
_entity_poly.pdbx_strand_id
1 'polypeptide(L)'
;MKFSNTSLIVFLTIAVLLITALVVYRNKIEKTPEGSVRYHWSDVLTDEHLHPCYLHSATFVQPDGVSIGLGEVGLLPEMPGDSVGGEDFLDEPVYQEAIPQKLSIKWFDIAARTWYEGEFKLPVHQIDSVFRSAGSKPEWKYTYLSDSINVFGLRLHLQLLKDGVVKLWMKGKHLKYLVGSYKGKKYNQDYTLIAAGEAEAHFADSLLAMLPVRERDELDYQLPWIPRADTTSIHEGVFEFIAIDGNYDDELLLLKKAKDTLGLINHFQGVVLNRGDRIRLRWKTADYIPAGDPESVSKEDFVVSYELIKAGRLSRLLKRGFPTLRPYYVAEGMSETGKLYIEDEMKAYLACSEDPKVRAAVDKRQGPMMYTIEPSFVGKRKVFLIGLALDQAKPVYLKKLYFDIERPYRLFETD
;
A
#
# COMPACT_ATOMS: atom_id res chain seq x y z
N MET A 1 21.01 79.59 -2.71
CA MET A 1 20.14 79.74 -1.53
C MET A 1 20.98 79.50 -0.28
N LYS A 2 21.21 80.52 0.55
CA LYS A 2 21.85 80.34 1.87
C LYS A 2 20.74 79.99 2.86
N PHE A 3 20.65 78.73 3.25
CA PHE A 3 19.79 78.36 4.37
C PHE A 3 20.35 79.01 5.63
N SER A 4 19.50 79.71 6.39
CA SER A 4 19.90 80.23 7.70
C SER A 4 20.28 79.06 8.60
N ASN A 5 21.24 79.24 9.50
CA ASN A 5 21.63 78.21 10.47
C ASN A 5 20.40 77.68 11.24
N THR A 6 19.40 78.54 11.46
CA THR A 6 18.12 78.19 12.08
C THR A 6 17.32 77.18 11.25
N SER A 7 17.26 77.35 9.92
CA SER A 7 16.58 76.43 9.02
C SER A 7 17.26 75.05 8.96
N LEU A 8 18.59 75.01 9.05
CA LEU A 8 19.36 73.76 9.09
C LEU A 8 19.10 72.98 10.39
N ILE A 9 19.06 73.69 11.53
CA ILE A 9 18.77 73.09 12.85
C ILE A 9 17.36 72.50 12.88
N VAL A 10 16.36 73.22 12.35
CA VAL A 10 14.98 72.72 12.27
C VAL A 10 14.91 71.48 11.40
N PHE A 11 15.57 71.48 10.24
CA PHE A 11 15.59 70.33 9.33
C PHE A 11 16.25 69.10 9.96
N LEU A 12 17.39 69.28 10.63
CA LEU A 12 18.08 68.20 11.34
C LEU A 12 17.22 67.64 12.49
N THR A 13 16.54 68.50 13.24
CA THR A 13 15.64 68.07 14.32
C THR A 13 14.48 67.23 13.77
N ILE A 14 13.87 67.65 12.65
CA ILE A 14 12.79 66.90 11.99
C ILE A 14 13.30 65.55 11.47
N ALA A 15 14.49 65.53 10.84
CA ALA A 15 15.09 64.30 10.33
C ALA A 15 15.39 63.30 11.45
N VAL A 16 15.93 63.76 12.58
CA VAL A 16 16.18 62.93 13.77
C VAL A 16 14.87 62.40 14.34
N LEU A 17 13.84 63.23 14.45
CA LEU A 17 12.52 62.78 14.92
C LEU A 17 11.90 61.74 14.00
N LEU A 18 12.00 61.92 12.68
CA LEU A 18 11.52 60.95 11.69
C LEU A 18 12.29 59.64 11.76
N ILE A 19 13.62 59.67 11.83
CA ILE A 19 14.45 58.47 11.99
C ILE A 19 14.10 57.76 13.30
N THR A 20 13.95 58.51 14.39
CA THR A 20 13.59 57.94 15.70
C THR A 20 12.18 57.32 15.67
N ALA A 21 11.21 57.99 15.03
CA ALA A 21 9.88 57.45 14.82
C ALA A 21 9.90 56.19 13.95
N LEU A 22 10.74 56.14 12.91
CA LEU A 22 10.90 54.98 12.01
C LEU A 22 11.56 53.81 12.74
N VAL A 23 12.58 54.07 13.57
CA VAL A 23 13.23 53.07 14.42
C VAL A 23 12.27 52.55 15.49
N VAL A 24 11.50 53.42 16.14
CA VAL A 24 10.48 53.02 17.13
C VAL A 24 9.36 52.24 16.45
N TYR A 25 8.87 52.67 15.29
CA TYR A 25 7.84 51.98 14.53
C TYR A 25 8.32 50.60 14.06
N ARG A 26 9.53 50.52 13.50
CA ARG A 26 10.17 49.26 13.11
C ARG A 26 10.39 48.34 14.31
N ASN A 27 10.92 48.85 15.42
CA ASN A 27 11.09 48.06 16.65
C ASN A 27 9.76 47.68 17.31
N LYS A 28 8.67 48.40 17.07
CA LYS A 28 7.33 48.08 17.59
C LYS A 28 6.60 47.07 16.70
N ILE A 29 6.86 47.07 15.39
CA ILE A 29 6.39 46.05 14.43
C ILE A 29 7.22 44.76 14.55
N GLU A 30 8.53 44.84 14.75
CA GLU A 30 9.35 43.67 15.08
C GLU A 30 9.05 43.14 16.50
N LYS A 31 8.38 43.95 17.35
CA LYS A 31 7.82 43.54 18.65
C LYS A 31 6.30 43.31 18.64
N THR A 32 5.65 43.24 17.48
CA THR A 32 4.51 42.32 17.39
C THR A 32 5.13 40.96 17.65
N PRO A 33 4.74 40.23 18.71
CA PRO A 33 5.50 39.07 19.19
C PRO A 33 5.83 38.18 17.99
N GLU A 34 7.13 37.95 17.77
CA GLU A 34 7.64 36.97 16.81
C GLU A 34 6.70 35.76 16.84
N GLY A 35 5.96 35.57 15.74
CA GLY A 35 4.96 34.54 15.51
C GLY A 35 4.30 34.00 16.77
N SER A 36 3.13 34.54 17.15
CA SER A 36 2.24 33.82 18.07
C SER A 36 2.13 32.39 17.57
N VAL A 37 2.62 31.41 18.33
CA VAL A 37 2.56 30.00 17.93
C VAL A 37 1.07 29.65 17.92
N ARG A 38 0.47 29.58 16.73
CA ARG A 38 -0.96 29.34 16.54
C ARG A 38 -1.17 27.88 16.22
N TYR A 39 -2.16 27.28 16.87
CA TYR A 39 -2.62 25.96 16.47
C TYR A 39 -3.32 26.10 15.13
N HIS A 40 -2.94 25.29 14.15
CA HIS A 40 -3.67 25.16 12.90
C HIS A 40 -4.06 23.70 12.76
N TRP A 41 -5.34 23.40 12.90
CA TRP A 41 -5.84 22.03 12.77
C TRP A 41 -6.38 21.82 11.35
N SER A 42 -5.52 21.51 10.38
CA SER A 42 -6.03 21.06 9.08
C SER A 42 -5.39 19.78 8.56
N ASP A 43 -6.32 18.90 8.16
CA ASP A 43 -6.26 17.86 7.12
C ASP A 43 -6.25 16.40 7.64
N VAL A 44 -7.35 15.67 7.34
CA VAL A 44 -7.35 14.21 7.29
C VAL A 44 -6.68 13.79 5.98
N LEU A 45 -5.37 13.97 5.93
CA LEU A 45 -4.58 13.28 4.92
C LEU A 45 -4.47 11.82 5.35
N THR A 46 -4.34 10.91 4.41
CA THR A 46 -4.06 9.51 4.73
C THR A 46 -2.64 9.24 4.24
N ASP A 47 -1.66 9.16 5.15
CA ASP A 47 -0.25 9.07 4.75
C ASP A 47 0.19 7.66 4.36
N GLU A 48 0.86 7.63 3.20
CA GLU A 48 1.75 6.64 2.60
C GLU A 48 1.39 5.16 2.79
N HIS A 49 0.85 4.60 1.69
CA HIS A 49 0.53 3.17 1.44
C HIS A 49 -0.89 2.74 1.80
N LEU A 50 -1.86 3.46 1.23
CA LEU A 50 -3.26 3.44 1.63
C LEU A 50 -3.92 2.07 1.57
N HIS A 51 -4.38 1.69 2.76
CA HIS A 51 -5.53 0.84 2.96
C HIS A 51 -6.76 1.68 2.56
N PRO A 52 -7.29 1.55 1.34
CA PRO A 52 -8.23 2.52 0.80
C PRO A 52 -9.48 2.54 1.67
N CYS A 53 -9.84 3.73 2.12
CA CYS A 53 -10.99 3.97 2.98
C CYS A 53 -11.84 5.09 2.38
N TYR A 54 -13.15 4.99 2.60
CA TYR A 54 -14.07 6.09 2.36
C TYR A 54 -14.38 6.76 3.71
N LEU A 55 -14.03 8.03 3.84
CA LEU A 55 -14.30 8.78 5.06
C LEU A 55 -15.70 9.37 4.98
N HIS A 56 -16.60 8.90 5.84
CA HIS A 56 -17.97 9.40 5.90
C HIS A 56 -18.08 10.66 6.76
N SER A 57 -17.40 10.69 7.90
CA SER A 57 -17.29 11.90 8.71
C SER A 57 -16.09 11.84 9.66
N ALA A 58 -15.46 12.98 9.91
CA ALA A 58 -14.48 13.14 10.97
C ALA A 58 -14.59 14.53 11.57
N THR A 59 -14.64 14.62 12.90
CA THR A 59 -14.72 15.89 13.62
C THR A 59 -13.82 15.88 14.85
N PHE A 60 -13.13 16.99 15.09
CA PHE A 60 -12.54 17.28 16.38
C PHE A 60 -13.54 18.03 17.26
N VAL A 61 -13.64 17.64 18.53
CA VAL A 61 -14.49 18.30 19.51
C VAL A 61 -13.62 19.10 20.47
N GLN A 62 -13.88 20.40 20.55
CA GLN A 62 -13.20 21.36 21.41
C GLN A 62 -13.68 21.29 22.87
N PRO A 63 -12.95 21.91 23.83
CA PRO A 63 -13.34 21.93 25.24
C PRO A 63 -14.73 22.50 25.52
N ASP A 64 -15.20 23.43 24.68
CA ASP A 64 -16.52 24.06 24.76
C ASP A 64 -17.63 23.23 24.08
N GLY A 65 -17.28 22.09 23.48
CA GLY A 65 -18.20 21.21 22.77
C GLY A 65 -18.37 21.54 21.28
N VAL A 66 -17.74 22.60 20.77
CA VAL A 66 -17.79 22.94 19.33
C VAL A 66 -17.08 21.84 18.54
N SER A 67 -17.72 21.41 17.45
CA SER A 67 -17.17 20.38 16.54
C SER A 67 -16.61 21.04 15.28
N ILE A 68 -15.36 20.71 14.95
CA ILE A 68 -14.65 21.17 13.77
C ILE A 68 -14.51 19.98 12.82
N GLY A 69 -15.08 20.08 11.62
CA GLY A 69 -14.95 19.06 10.58
C GLY A 69 -13.52 18.93 10.07
N LEU A 70 -13.09 17.69 9.82
CA LEU A 70 -11.75 17.39 9.30
C LEU A 70 -11.89 16.95 7.83
N GLY A 71 -11.72 17.91 6.91
CA GLY A 71 -11.71 17.68 5.46
C GLY A 71 -13.07 17.36 4.81
N GLU A 72 -13.08 17.32 3.47
CA GLU A 72 -14.26 16.95 2.68
C GLU A 72 -14.57 15.46 2.83
N VAL A 73 -15.86 15.14 3.00
CA VAL A 73 -16.40 13.78 3.04
C VAL A 73 -16.25 13.15 1.65
N GLY A 74 -15.60 11.99 1.55
CA GLY A 74 -15.32 11.38 0.25
C GLY A 74 -14.32 10.22 0.28
N LEU A 75 -13.99 9.74 -0.92
CA LEU A 75 -12.83 8.87 -1.09
C LEU A 75 -11.57 9.66 -0.77
N LEU A 76 -10.68 9.08 0.03
CA LEU A 76 -9.36 9.64 0.29
C LEU A 76 -8.29 8.85 -0.49
N PRO A 77 -8.17 8.99 -1.83
CA PRO A 77 -7.01 8.48 -2.55
C PRO A 77 -5.94 9.57 -2.58
N GLU A 78 -5.22 9.75 -1.48
CA GLU A 78 -4.05 10.63 -1.53
C GLU A 78 -2.81 9.86 -1.97
N MET A 79 -2.29 10.27 -3.12
CA MET A 79 -1.05 9.73 -3.65
C MET A 79 0.16 10.23 -2.83
N PRO A 80 1.23 9.44 -2.71
CA PRO A 80 2.49 9.93 -2.16
C PRO A 80 3.03 11.05 -3.06
N GLY A 81 3.07 12.27 -2.54
CA GLY A 81 3.70 13.42 -3.21
C GLY A 81 2.76 14.52 -3.66
N ASP A 82 1.45 14.24 -3.76
CA ASP A 82 0.44 15.28 -3.99
C ASP A 82 -0.18 15.67 -2.66
N SER A 83 0.53 16.53 -1.91
CA SER A 83 -0.15 17.39 -0.96
C SER A 83 -0.96 18.42 -1.76
N VAL A 84 -2.09 18.00 -2.31
CA VAL A 84 -3.25 18.88 -2.36
C VAL A 84 -3.83 18.79 -0.94
N GLY A 85 -3.11 19.15 0.13
CA GLY A 85 -2.91 20.58 0.37
C GLY A 85 -4.24 21.23 0.07
N GLY A 86 -5.27 20.94 0.89
CA GLY A 86 -6.61 21.47 0.68
C GLY A 86 -6.44 22.92 0.28
N GLU A 87 -6.86 23.21 -0.96
CA GLU A 87 -6.58 24.48 -1.62
C GLU A 87 -6.86 25.58 -0.60
N ASP A 88 -5.79 26.29 -0.21
CA ASP A 88 -5.86 27.68 0.21
C ASP A 88 -7.13 28.01 1.01
N PHE A 89 -7.22 27.52 2.25
CA PHE A 89 -8.04 28.17 3.27
C PHE A 89 -7.44 29.57 3.52
N LEU A 90 -7.69 30.49 2.59
CA LEU A 90 -7.26 31.89 2.60
C LEU A 90 -8.02 32.71 3.65
N ASP A 91 -9.02 32.11 4.30
CA ASP A 91 -9.64 32.65 5.50
C ASP A 91 -8.96 32.05 6.74
N GLU A 92 -7.66 32.34 6.91
CA GLU A 92 -6.93 31.94 8.10
C GLU A 92 -7.61 32.53 9.34
N PRO A 93 -8.05 31.71 10.32
CA PRO A 93 -8.58 32.24 11.55
C PRO A 93 -7.51 33.09 12.24
N VAL A 94 -7.85 34.35 12.50
CA VAL A 94 -6.98 35.32 13.20
C VAL A 94 -6.69 34.88 14.66
N TYR A 95 -7.39 33.85 15.15
CA TYR A 95 -7.37 33.38 16.54
C TYR A 95 -6.69 32.03 16.70
N GLN A 96 -6.09 31.83 17.89
CA GLN A 96 -5.53 30.56 18.32
C GLN A 96 -6.66 29.54 18.60
N GLU A 97 -6.74 28.47 17.81
CA GLU A 97 -7.74 27.42 18.01
C GLU A 97 -7.48 26.61 19.29
N ALA A 98 -8.53 26.16 19.98
CA ALA A 98 -8.37 25.35 21.19
C ALA A 98 -7.85 23.94 20.85
N ILE A 99 -7.05 23.33 21.75
CA ILE A 99 -6.60 21.94 21.58
C ILE A 99 -7.82 21.02 21.67
N PRO A 100 -8.06 20.18 20.65
CA PRO A 100 -9.23 19.31 20.64
C PRO A 100 -9.13 18.27 21.76
N GLN A 101 -10.26 18.00 22.41
CA GLN A 101 -10.34 17.02 23.50
C GLN A 101 -10.84 15.67 23.03
N LYS A 102 -11.58 15.63 21.92
CA LYS A 102 -12.10 14.39 21.35
C LYS A 102 -11.99 14.37 19.82
N LEU A 103 -11.97 13.16 19.27
CA LEU A 103 -12.12 12.85 17.86
C LEU A 103 -13.36 11.97 17.70
N SER A 104 -14.30 12.37 16.85
CA SER A 104 -15.41 11.54 16.38
C SER A 104 -15.20 11.23 14.91
N ILE A 105 -15.29 9.96 14.51
CA ILE A 105 -14.98 9.55 13.14
C ILE A 105 -15.80 8.33 12.71
N LYS A 106 -16.25 8.34 11.46
CA LYS A 106 -16.93 7.24 10.76
C LYS A 106 -16.31 7.03 9.38
N TRP A 107 -15.96 5.79 9.07
CA TRP A 107 -15.32 5.46 7.80
C TRP A 107 -15.62 4.03 7.37
N PHE A 108 -15.52 3.80 6.07
CA PHE A 108 -15.63 2.48 5.46
C PHE A 108 -14.26 2.00 5.02
N ASP A 109 -13.89 0.83 5.49
CA ASP A 109 -12.71 0.09 5.04
C ASP A 109 -13.07 -0.67 3.76
N ILE A 110 -12.55 -0.23 2.61
CA ILE A 110 -12.90 -0.80 1.31
C ILE A 110 -12.37 -2.24 1.19
N ALA A 111 -11.20 -2.51 1.77
CA ALA A 111 -10.58 -3.83 1.73
C ALA A 111 -11.38 -4.85 2.56
N ALA A 112 -11.71 -4.48 3.80
CA ALA A 112 -12.46 -5.34 4.71
C ALA A 112 -13.97 -5.32 4.44
N ARG A 113 -14.43 -4.45 3.53
CA ARG A 113 -15.86 -4.16 3.28
C ARG A 113 -16.62 -3.97 4.59
N THR A 114 -16.08 -3.13 5.48
CA THR A 114 -16.60 -2.99 6.85
C THR A 114 -16.62 -1.53 7.26
N TRP A 115 -17.73 -1.10 7.87
CA TRP A 115 -17.86 0.21 8.49
C TRP A 115 -17.30 0.24 9.91
N TYR A 116 -16.64 1.34 10.24
CA TYR A 116 -16.08 1.61 11.56
C TYR A 116 -16.48 2.99 12.06
N GLU A 117 -16.76 3.08 13.34
CA GLU A 117 -16.98 4.34 14.03
C GLU A 117 -16.16 4.43 15.32
N GLY A 118 -15.86 5.63 15.75
CA GLY A 118 -15.12 5.85 16.99
C GLY A 118 -15.31 7.23 17.57
N GLU A 119 -15.43 7.27 18.89
CA GLU A 119 -15.30 8.49 19.70
C GLU A 119 -14.12 8.32 20.65
N PHE A 120 -13.08 9.13 20.46
CA PHE A 120 -11.80 8.97 21.14
C PHE A 120 -11.45 10.21 21.94
N LYS A 121 -11.11 10.05 23.22
CA LYS A 121 -10.53 11.12 24.02
C LYS A 121 -9.07 11.33 23.61
N LEU A 122 -8.70 12.56 23.30
CA LEU A 122 -7.36 12.91 22.86
C LEU A 122 -6.42 13.20 24.04
N PRO A 123 -5.12 12.88 23.94
CA PRO A 123 -4.13 13.15 24.97
C PRO A 123 -3.69 14.62 24.93
N VAL A 124 -4.58 15.52 25.35
CA VAL A 124 -4.43 16.98 25.29
C VAL A 124 -3.06 17.45 25.81
N HIS A 125 -2.60 16.91 26.94
CA HIS A 125 -1.33 17.31 27.54
C HIS A 125 -0.10 16.91 26.69
N GLN A 126 -0.19 15.78 25.97
CA GLN A 126 0.88 15.34 25.08
C GLN A 126 0.90 16.21 23.82
N ILE A 127 -0.28 16.51 23.25
CA ILE A 127 -0.41 17.41 22.10
C ILE A 127 0.18 18.79 22.42
N ASP A 128 -0.21 19.37 23.56
CA ASP A 128 0.30 20.67 24.03
C ASP A 128 1.83 20.64 24.21
N SER A 129 2.37 19.58 24.82
CA SER A 129 3.82 19.44 25.05
C SER A 129 4.62 19.36 23.76
N VAL A 130 4.17 18.56 22.79
CA VAL A 130 4.83 18.41 21.48
C VAL A 130 4.78 19.73 20.72
N PHE A 131 3.63 20.41 20.76
CA PHE A 131 3.44 21.70 20.11
C PHE A 131 4.36 22.78 20.67
N ARG A 132 4.40 22.95 22.00
CA ARG A 132 5.33 23.90 22.66
C ARG A 132 6.78 23.59 22.32
N SER A 133 7.14 22.31 22.25
CA SER A 133 8.49 21.88 21.87
C SER A 133 8.83 22.26 20.42
N ALA A 134 7.88 22.14 19.50
CA ALA A 134 8.06 22.59 18.11
C ALA A 134 8.18 24.11 17.97
N GLY A 135 7.54 24.89 18.85
CA GLY A 135 7.72 26.34 18.94
C GLY A 135 9.20 26.75 19.13
N SER A 136 10.00 25.91 19.80
CA SER A 136 11.43 26.15 20.05
C SER A 136 12.39 25.66 18.95
N LYS A 137 11.87 24.97 17.91
CA LYS A 137 12.66 24.32 16.86
C LYS A 137 12.24 24.78 15.47
N PRO A 138 12.87 25.83 14.90
CA PRO A 138 12.50 26.40 13.61
C PRO A 138 12.39 25.39 12.47
N GLU A 139 13.24 24.36 12.47
CA GLU A 139 13.28 23.30 11.47
C GLU A 139 12.05 22.38 11.50
N TRP A 140 11.28 22.36 12.58
CA TRP A 140 10.04 21.57 12.66
C TRP A 140 8.82 22.31 12.12
N LYS A 141 8.94 23.62 11.92
CA LYS A 141 7.81 24.49 11.60
C LYS A 141 7.50 24.45 10.11
N TYR A 142 6.22 24.39 9.79
CA TYR A 142 5.74 24.82 8.48
C TYR A 142 5.68 26.35 8.49
N THR A 143 6.13 27.00 7.41
CA THR A 143 5.88 28.43 7.19
C THR A 143 4.77 28.52 6.17
N TYR A 144 3.60 28.99 6.60
CA TYR A 144 2.59 29.46 5.65
C TYR A 144 2.97 30.87 5.25
N LEU A 145 3.10 31.10 3.95
CA LEU A 145 3.20 32.44 3.39
C LEU A 145 1.76 32.92 3.15
N SER A 146 1.07 33.37 4.20
CA SER A 146 -0.05 34.29 4.02
C SER A 146 0.52 35.71 4.06
N ASP A 147 0.03 36.61 3.20
CA ASP A 147 0.63 37.89 2.78
C ASP A 147 0.99 38.89 3.90
N SER A 148 0.85 38.55 5.18
CA SER A 148 1.24 39.42 6.29
C SER A 148 1.60 38.75 7.62
N ILE A 149 1.52 37.42 7.78
CA ILE A 149 1.79 36.75 9.08
C ILE A 149 2.51 35.41 8.88
N ASN A 150 3.72 35.27 9.45
CA ASN A 150 4.36 33.96 9.58
C ASN A 150 3.61 33.12 10.62
N VAL A 151 2.68 32.28 10.18
CA VAL A 151 2.02 31.28 11.03
C VAL A 151 2.91 30.04 11.11
N PHE A 152 3.27 29.65 12.33
CA PHE A 152 4.05 28.44 12.61
C PHE A 152 3.18 27.42 13.34
N GLY A 153 3.00 26.22 12.77
CA GLY A 153 2.14 25.19 13.35
C GLY A 153 2.59 23.76 13.04
N LEU A 154 2.05 22.81 13.83
CA LEU A 154 2.03 21.38 13.54
C LEU A 154 0.60 21.01 13.11
N ARG A 155 0.47 20.14 12.11
CA ARG A 155 -0.83 19.61 11.68
C ARG A 155 -1.15 18.31 12.42
N LEU A 156 -2.41 18.13 12.79
CA LEU A 156 -2.92 16.83 13.21
C LEU A 156 -3.32 16.03 11.97
N HIS A 157 -2.86 14.79 11.90
CA HIS A 157 -2.98 13.93 10.73
C HIS A 157 -3.55 12.57 11.14
N LEU A 158 -4.65 12.16 10.50
CA LEU A 158 -5.35 10.91 10.80
C LEU A 158 -4.99 9.82 9.79
N GLN A 159 -4.28 8.80 10.27
CA GLN A 159 -4.00 7.62 9.46
C GLN A 159 -5.00 6.52 9.79
N LEU A 160 -5.87 6.20 8.83
CA LEU A 160 -6.77 5.04 8.88
C LEU A 160 -6.01 3.80 8.43
N LEU A 161 -6.16 2.71 9.19
CA LEU A 161 -5.47 1.45 8.98
C LEU A 161 -6.47 0.29 9.02
N LYS A 162 -6.02 -0.85 8.53
CA LYS A 162 -6.78 -2.11 8.56
C LYS A 162 -7.36 -2.44 9.93
N ASP A 163 -8.44 -3.20 9.90
CA ASP A 163 -9.16 -3.65 11.08
C ASP A 163 -9.74 -2.48 11.90
N GLY A 164 -9.93 -1.30 11.31
CA GLY A 164 -10.48 -0.13 12.01
C GLY A 164 -9.52 0.52 13.00
N VAL A 165 -8.21 0.44 12.78
CA VAL A 165 -7.23 1.15 13.60
C VAL A 165 -7.09 2.58 13.08
N VAL A 166 -7.04 3.56 13.99
CA VAL A 166 -6.82 4.98 13.67
C VAL A 166 -5.59 5.47 14.41
N LYS A 167 -4.63 6.06 13.71
CA LYS A 167 -3.49 6.74 14.33
C LYS A 167 -3.58 8.23 14.13
N LEU A 168 -3.44 8.97 15.22
CA LEU A 168 -3.34 10.42 15.20
C LEU A 168 -1.87 10.83 15.29
N TRP A 169 -1.40 11.53 14.28
CA TRP A 169 -0.04 12.04 14.17
C TRP A 169 -0.03 13.57 14.30
N MET A 170 1.06 14.12 14.81
CA MET A 170 1.43 15.51 14.63
C MET A 170 2.55 15.59 13.59
N LYS A 171 2.30 16.30 12.49
CA LYS A 171 3.22 16.43 11.36
C LYS A 171 3.64 17.89 11.20
N GLY A 172 4.95 18.10 11.09
CA GLY A 172 5.59 19.36 10.69
C GLY A 172 6.54 19.09 9.52
N LYS A 173 7.36 20.06 9.11
CA LYS A 173 8.26 19.91 7.95
C LYS A 173 9.24 18.73 8.08
N HIS A 174 9.80 18.57 9.27
CA HIS A 174 10.74 17.50 9.61
C HIS A 174 10.32 16.70 10.86
N LEU A 175 9.08 16.88 11.31
CA LEU A 175 8.52 16.19 12.47
C LEU A 175 7.38 15.27 12.05
N LYS A 176 7.42 14.02 12.50
CA LYS A 176 6.29 13.08 12.47
C LYS A 176 6.21 12.40 13.84
N TYR A 177 5.24 12.81 14.64
CA TYR A 177 5.12 12.37 16.03
C TYR A 177 3.77 11.66 16.25
N LEU A 178 3.79 10.42 16.74
CA LEU A 178 2.55 9.69 17.04
C LEU A 178 1.94 10.21 18.34
N VAL A 179 0.77 10.81 18.26
CA VAL A 179 0.01 11.32 19.42
C VAL A 179 -0.77 10.19 20.07
N GLY A 180 -1.46 9.38 19.27
CA GLY A 180 -2.33 8.34 19.80
C GLY A 180 -2.68 7.29 18.75
N SER A 181 -3.05 6.12 19.24
CA SER A 181 -3.55 5.01 18.44
C SER A 181 -4.85 4.53 19.05
N TYR A 182 -5.89 4.43 18.22
CA TYR A 182 -7.25 4.14 18.61
C TYR A 182 -7.80 2.99 17.76
N LYS A 183 -8.91 2.40 18.23
CA LYS A 183 -9.58 1.29 17.56
C LYS A 183 -11.07 1.63 17.44
N GLY A 184 -11.55 1.76 16.21
CA GLY A 184 -12.97 1.89 15.91
C GLY A 184 -13.74 0.63 16.24
N LYS A 185 -15.03 0.80 16.51
CA LYS A 185 -15.99 -0.29 16.62
C LYS A 185 -16.62 -0.53 15.27
N LYS A 186 -16.81 -1.80 14.91
CA LYS A 186 -17.60 -2.17 13.73
C LYS A 186 -19.05 -1.76 13.96
N TYR A 187 -19.70 -1.24 12.94
CA TYR A 187 -21.13 -0.99 12.97
C TYR A 187 -21.75 -1.31 11.61
N ASN A 188 -23.06 -1.54 11.59
CA ASN A 188 -23.80 -1.72 10.35
C ASN A 188 -24.33 -0.37 9.91
N GLN A 189 -23.84 0.13 8.79
CA GLN A 189 -24.30 1.39 8.24
C GLN A 189 -25.70 1.21 7.64
N ASP A 190 -26.57 2.18 7.90
CA ASP A 190 -27.82 2.29 7.16
C ASP A 190 -27.52 2.91 5.80
N TYR A 191 -27.56 2.07 4.77
CA TYR A 191 -27.26 2.46 3.39
C TYR A 191 -28.37 3.31 2.76
N THR A 192 -29.59 3.33 3.33
CA THR A 192 -30.69 4.17 2.83
C THR A 192 -30.37 5.67 2.90
N LEU A 193 -29.42 6.04 3.77
CA LEU A 193 -29.01 7.43 4.01
C LEU A 193 -27.79 7.87 3.20
N ILE A 194 -27.06 6.94 2.57
CA ILE A 194 -25.76 7.24 1.93
C ILE A 194 -25.81 7.11 0.40
N ALA A 195 -26.55 6.14 -0.13
CA ALA A 195 -26.67 5.91 -1.57
C ALA A 195 -28.14 5.57 -1.86
N ALA A 196 -28.69 6.10 -2.96
CA ALA A 196 -30.11 6.06 -3.31
C ALA A 196 -30.68 4.63 -3.54
N GLY A 197 -30.70 3.79 -2.50
CA GLY A 197 -31.13 2.39 -2.55
C GLY A 197 -30.08 1.38 -3.01
N GLU A 198 -28.80 1.74 -3.09
CA GLU A 198 -27.76 0.75 -3.42
C GLU A 198 -27.55 -0.25 -2.28
N ALA A 199 -27.44 -1.55 -2.62
CA ALA A 199 -27.04 -2.56 -1.65
C ALA A 199 -25.56 -2.37 -1.27
N GLU A 200 -25.19 -2.73 -0.05
CA GLU A 200 -23.82 -2.65 0.50
C GLU A 200 -22.73 -3.17 -0.43
N ALA A 201 -22.99 -4.29 -1.12
CA ALA A 201 -22.05 -4.88 -2.07
C ALA A 201 -21.74 -3.96 -3.25
N HIS A 202 -22.75 -3.27 -3.79
CA HIS A 202 -22.59 -2.32 -4.88
C HIS A 202 -21.81 -1.08 -4.43
N PHE A 203 -22.06 -0.58 -3.21
CA PHE A 203 -21.33 0.57 -2.68
C PHE A 203 -19.81 0.30 -2.62
N ALA A 204 -19.40 -0.85 -2.09
CA ALA A 204 -17.99 -1.23 -2.01
C ALA A 204 -17.35 -1.35 -3.40
N ASP A 205 -18.06 -1.96 -4.35
CA ASP A 205 -17.60 -2.12 -5.73
C ASP A 205 -17.51 -0.76 -6.46
N SER A 206 -18.45 0.17 -6.21
CA SER A 206 -18.42 1.55 -6.72
C SER A 206 -17.24 2.33 -6.18
N LEU A 207 -16.95 2.24 -4.87
CA LEU A 207 -15.77 2.87 -4.28
C LEU A 207 -14.47 2.30 -4.86
N LEU A 208 -14.40 0.98 -5.07
CA LEU A 208 -13.26 0.31 -5.68
C LEU A 208 -13.04 0.78 -7.13
N ALA A 209 -14.12 1.02 -7.88
CA ALA A 209 -14.07 1.49 -9.26
C ALA A 209 -13.56 2.94 -9.40
N MET A 210 -13.70 3.75 -8.34
CA MET A 210 -13.20 5.13 -8.30
C MET A 210 -11.70 5.23 -7.97
N LEU A 211 -11.06 4.14 -7.48
CA LEU A 211 -9.61 4.13 -7.24
C LEU A 211 -8.82 4.14 -8.56
N PRO A 212 -7.64 4.79 -8.61
CA PRO A 212 -6.68 4.63 -9.69
C PRO A 212 -6.43 3.15 -10.02
N VAL A 213 -6.36 2.82 -11.32
CA VAL A 213 -6.27 1.43 -11.81
C VAL A 213 -5.20 0.62 -11.07
N ARG A 214 -4.03 1.20 -10.83
CA ARG A 214 -2.92 0.55 -10.12
C ARG A 214 -3.27 0.18 -8.69
N GLU A 215 -3.91 1.07 -7.94
CA GLU A 215 -4.29 0.84 -6.54
C GLU A 215 -5.45 -0.14 -6.44
N ARG A 216 -6.43 0.00 -7.35
CA ARG A 216 -7.53 -0.96 -7.51
C ARG A 216 -7.00 -2.38 -7.73
N ASP A 217 -6.06 -2.55 -8.66
CA ASP A 217 -5.48 -3.86 -8.97
C ASP A 217 -4.68 -4.45 -7.80
N GLU A 218 -3.91 -3.62 -7.08
CA GLU A 218 -3.17 -4.04 -5.88
C GLU A 218 -4.10 -4.39 -4.72
N LEU A 219 -5.22 -3.68 -4.56
CA LEU A 219 -6.23 -3.99 -3.55
C LEU A 219 -6.95 -5.29 -3.90
N ASP A 220 -7.44 -5.43 -5.13
CA ASP A 220 -8.18 -6.61 -5.55
C ASP A 220 -7.35 -7.89 -5.40
N TYR A 221 -6.06 -7.86 -5.72
CA TYR A 221 -5.15 -8.99 -5.49
C TYR A 221 -5.05 -9.43 -4.01
N GLN A 222 -5.23 -8.49 -3.07
CA GLN A 222 -5.17 -8.75 -1.62
C GLN A 222 -6.50 -9.23 -1.04
N LEU A 223 -7.61 -9.03 -1.76
CA LEU A 223 -8.91 -9.51 -1.34
C LEU A 223 -8.99 -11.04 -1.48
N PRO A 224 -9.65 -11.73 -0.53
CA PRO A 224 -9.88 -13.17 -0.66
C PRO A 224 -10.72 -13.46 -1.91
N TRP A 225 -10.57 -14.67 -2.43
CA TRP A 225 -11.47 -15.14 -3.49
C TRP A 225 -12.88 -15.33 -2.93
N ILE A 226 -13.88 -14.79 -3.62
CA ILE A 226 -15.30 -14.96 -3.29
C ILE A 226 -15.93 -15.73 -4.45
N PRO A 227 -16.35 -16.99 -4.22
CA PRO A 227 -17.08 -17.76 -5.22
C PRO A 227 -18.31 -17.00 -5.70
N ARG A 228 -18.54 -16.95 -7.02
CA ARG A 228 -19.68 -16.27 -7.61
C ARG A 228 -20.71 -17.31 -8.03
N ALA A 229 -21.93 -17.18 -7.52
CA ALA A 229 -23.03 -18.09 -7.87
C ALA A 229 -23.71 -17.73 -9.20
N ASP A 230 -23.44 -16.54 -9.73
CA ASP A 230 -24.02 -16.07 -10.99
C ASP A 230 -23.29 -16.66 -12.20
N THR A 231 -24.03 -17.42 -13.00
CA THR A 231 -23.56 -18.11 -14.20
C THR A 231 -23.72 -17.29 -15.49
N THR A 232 -24.33 -16.11 -15.41
CA THR A 232 -24.63 -15.26 -16.57
C THR A 232 -23.63 -14.14 -16.76
N SER A 233 -22.97 -13.72 -15.68
CA SER A 233 -22.03 -12.61 -15.70
C SER A 233 -20.60 -13.07 -15.95
N ILE A 234 -19.85 -12.22 -16.66
CA ILE A 234 -18.39 -12.31 -16.70
C ILE A 234 -17.86 -11.56 -15.49
N HIS A 235 -17.06 -12.25 -14.70
CA HIS A 235 -16.38 -11.72 -13.52
C HIS A 235 -14.96 -11.30 -13.89
N GLU A 236 -14.40 -10.35 -13.16
CA GLU A 236 -13.04 -9.84 -13.36
C GLU A 236 -12.31 -9.73 -12.02
N GLY A 237 -10.99 -9.96 -12.04
CA GLY A 237 -10.13 -9.84 -10.87
C GLY A 237 -8.65 -10.00 -11.21
N VAL A 238 -7.80 -9.72 -10.23
CA VAL A 238 -6.35 -9.76 -10.31
C VAL A 238 -5.82 -10.96 -9.53
N PHE A 239 -4.97 -11.73 -10.21
CA PHE A 239 -4.41 -12.98 -9.72
C PHE A 239 -2.92 -13.01 -9.95
N GLU A 240 -2.22 -13.83 -9.17
CA GLU A 240 -0.84 -14.22 -9.45
C GLU A 240 -0.84 -15.60 -10.10
N PHE A 241 -0.20 -15.72 -11.25
CA PHE A 241 -0.07 -16.97 -11.98
C PHE A 241 0.91 -17.92 -11.29
N ILE A 242 0.51 -19.19 -11.16
CA ILE A 242 1.33 -20.27 -10.58
C ILE A 242 1.88 -21.18 -11.68
N ALA A 243 0.99 -21.82 -12.43
CA ALA A 243 1.29 -22.83 -13.45
C ALA A 243 0.05 -23.15 -14.31
N ILE A 244 0.24 -23.94 -15.37
CA ILE A 244 -0.82 -24.69 -16.05
C ILE A 244 -0.72 -26.15 -15.59
N ASP A 245 -1.84 -26.75 -15.22
CA ASP A 245 -1.92 -28.16 -14.84
C ASP A 245 -2.76 -28.93 -15.85
N GLY A 246 -2.11 -29.76 -16.67
CA GLY A 246 -2.75 -30.60 -17.68
C GLY A 246 -2.93 -32.06 -17.26
N ASN A 247 -2.89 -32.37 -15.96
CA ASN A 247 -2.99 -33.75 -15.47
C ASN A 247 -4.44 -34.30 -15.42
N TYR A 248 -5.44 -33.49 -15.74
CA TYR A 248 -6.87 -33.84 -15.72
C TYR A 248 -7.47 -33.78 -17.13
N ASP A 249 -8.78 -34.03 -17.23
CA ASP A 249 -9.53 -33.99 -18.49
C ASP A 249 -9.48 -32.61 -19.16
N ASP A 250 -9.37 -31.55 -18.35
CA ASP A 250 -9.21 -30.18 -18.79
C ASP A 250 -7.92 -29.56 -18.19
N GLU A 251 -7.27 -28.71 -18.96
CA GLU A 251 -6.13 -27.93 -18.47
C GLU A 251 -6.62 -26.88 -17.46
N LEU A 252 -5.97 -26.82 -16.29
CA LEU A 252 -6.28 -25.84 -15.26
C LEU A 252 -5.25 -24.71 -15.25
N LEU A 253 -5.75 -23.47 -15.26
CA LEU A 253 -4.96 -22.28 -14.94
C LEU A 253 -4.87 -22.16 -13.42
N LEU A 254 -3.71 -22.49 -12.86
CA LEU A 254 -3.47 -22.40 -11.42
C LEU A 254 -3.07 -20.97 -11.03
N LEU A 255 -3.81 -20.42 -10.09
CA LEU A 255 -3.74 -19.03 -9.70
C LEU A 255 -3.71 -18.88 -8.19
N LYS A 256 -3.15 -17.77 -7.73
CA LYS A 256 -3.16 -17.35 -6.35
C LYS A 256 -3.84 -15.99 -6.22
N LYS A 257 -4.73 -15.87 -5.23
CA LYS A 257 -5.33 -14.61 -4.81
C LYS A 257 -5.33 -14.55 -3.30
N ALA A 258 -4.79 -13.46 -2.72
CA ALA A 258 -4.49 -13.37 -1.30
C ALA A 258 -3.72 -14.61 -0.76
N LYS A 259 -4.39 -15.44 0.06
CA LYS A 259 -3.87 -16.69 0.63
C LYS A 259 -4.42 -17.95 -0.05
N ASP A 260 -5.36 -17.78 -0.98
CA ASP A 260 -6.07 -18.86 -1.62
C ASP A 260 -5.36 -19.27 -2.91
N THR A 261 -5.41 -20.57 -3.21
CA THR A 261 -4.99 -21.14 -4.49
C THR A 261 -6.23 -21.71 -5.17
N LEU A 262 -6.39 -21.43 -6.44
CA LEU A 262 -7.55 -21.79 -7.24
C LEU A 262 -7.08 -22.31 -8.61
N GLY A 263 -7.85 -23.23 -9.19
CA GLY A 263 -7.67 -23.71 -10.55
C GLY A 263 -8.92 -23.42 -11.36
N LEU A 264 -8.77 -22.76 -12.49
CA LEU A 264 -9.87 -22.47 -13.42
C LEU A 264 -9.67 -23.24 -14.72
N ILE A 265 -10.76 -23.72 -15.32
CA ILE A 265 -10.70 -24.43 -16.59
C ILE A 265 -10.20 -23.48 -17.68
N ASN A 266 -9.11 -23.88 -18.34
CA ASN A 266 -8.41 -23.12 -19.35
C ASN A 266 -8.55 -23.80 -20.72
N HIS A 267 -9.10 -23.06 -21.68
CA HIS A 267 -9.14 -23.49 -23.08
C HIS A 267 -8.14 -22.73 -23.97
N PHE A 268 -7.31 -21.86 -23.40
CA PHE A 268 -6.28 -21.14 -24.14
C PHE A 268 -5.06 -22.01 -24.36
N GLN A 269 -4.69 -22.21 -25.63
CA GLN A 269 -3.40 -22.79 -25.97
C GLN A 269 -2.29 -21.74 -25.90
N GLY A 270 -1.09 -22.16 -25.51
CA GLY A 270 0.12 -21.34 -25.57
C GLY A 270 0.13 -20.17 -24.58
N VAL A 271 -0.36 -20.38 -23.35
CA VAL A 271 -0.28 -19.36 -22.28
C VAL A 271 1.18 -18.96 -22.05
N VAL A 272 1.51 -17.69 -22.31
CA VAL A 272 2.87 -17.13 -22.16
C VAL A 272 2.96 -16.34 -20.85
N LEU A 273 2.94 -17.05 -19.73
CA LEU A 273 3.08 -16.48 -18.39
C LEU A 273 4.16 -17.23 -17.62
N ASN A 274 4.87 -16.54 -16.71
CA ASN A 274 5.78 -17.18 -15.77
C ASN A 274 5.26 -17.03 -14.34
N ARG A 275 5.62 -17.98 -13.48
CA ARG A 275 5.21 -17.97 -12.07
C ARG A 275 5.49 -16.63 -11.40
N GLY A 276 4.50 -16.11 -10.71
CA GLY A 276 4.56 -14.82 -10.01
C GLY A 276 4.17 -13.62 -10.89
N ASP A 277 3.89 -13.82 -12.18
CA ASP A 277 3.25 -12.79 -13.00
C ASP A 277 1.87 -12.46 -12.44
N ARG A 278 1.55 -11.17 -12.36
CA ARG A 278 0.19 -10.75 -12.03
C ARG A 278 -0.59 -10.49 -13.29
N ILE A 279 -1.79 -11.06 -13.32
CA ILE A 279 -2.69 -10.98 -14.45
C ILE A 279 -4.04 -10.43 -13.99
N ARG A 280 -4.67 -9.65 -14.87
CA ARG A 280 -6.11 -9.42 -14.81
C ARG A 280 -6.77 -10.58 -15.54
N LEU A 281 -7.65 -11.29 -14.86
CA LEU A 281 -8.37 -12.45 -15.36
C LEU A 281 -9.84 -12.11 -15.47
N ARG A 282 -10.45 -12.51 -16.59
CA ARG A 282 -11.89 -12.59 -16.74
C ARG A 282 -12.31 -14.04 -16.76
N TRP A 283 -13.34 -14.38 -16.00
CA TRP A 283 -13.88 -15.74 -15.95
C TRP A 283 -15.41 -15.72 -15.92
N LYS A 284 -16.01 -16.87 -16.15
CA LYS A 284 -17.45 -17.08 -15.98
C LYS A 284 -17.69 -18.43 -15.34
N THR A 285 -18.72 -18.54 -14.52
CA THR A 285 -19.17 -19.81 -13.96
C THR A 285 -20.18 -20.43 -14.93
N ALA A 286 -20.00 -21.69 -15.32
CA ALA A 286 -20.89 -22.37 -16.25
C ALA A 286 -21.12 -23.83 -15.84
N ASP A 287 -22.13 -24.46 -16.44
CA ASP A 287 -22.31 -25.91 -16.33
C ASP A 287 -21.11 -26.63 -16.97
N TYR A 288 -20.56 -27.56 -16.23
CA TYR A 288 -19.47 -28.43 -16.63
C TYR A 288 -19.92 -29.88 -16.56
N ILE A 289 -19.64 -30.60 -17.64
CA ILE A 289 -19.91 -32.03 -17.77
C ILE A 289 -18.55 -32.70 -17.97
N PRO A 290 -18.03 -33.39 -16.94
CA PRO A 290 -16.76 -34.10 -17.04
C PRO A 290 -16.76 -35.13 -18.17
N ALA A 291 -15.60 -35.35 -18.78
CA ALA A 291 -15.47 -36.36 -19.81
C ALA A 291 -15.76 -37.76 -19.24
N GLY A 292 -16.68 -38.49 -19.86
CA GLY A 292 -17.03 -39.85 -19.46
C GLY A 292 -18.11 -39.98 -18.38
N ASP A 293 -18.66 -38.87 -17.86
CA ASP A 293 -19.80 -38.88 -16.94
C ASP A 293 -20.84 -37.80 -17.32
N PRO A 294 -21.69 -38.06 -18.33
CA PRO A 294 -22.65 -37.08 -18.83
C PRO A 294 -23.80 -36.76 -17.84
N GLU A 295 -23.96 -37.57 -16.79
CA GLU A 295 -25.01 -37.36 -15.77
C GLU A 295 -24.52 -36.43 -14.65
N SER A 296 -23.21 -36.27 -14.50
CA SER A 296 -22.60 -35.36 -13.53
C SER A 296 -22.51 -33.95 -14.10
N VAL A 297 -23.48 -33.10 -13.72
CA VAL A 297 -23.44 -31.65 -14.02
C VAL A 297 -22.98 -30.91 -12.77
N SER A 298 -21.87 -30.20 -12.90
CA SER A 298 -21.31 -29.33 -11.85
C SER A 298 -21.19 -27.90 -12.35
N LYS A 299 -20.97 -26.95 -11.43
CA LYS A 299 -20.69 -25.55 -11.78
C LYS A 299 -19.20 -25.31 -11.62
N GLU A 300 -18.53 -24.96 -12.71
CA GLU A 300 -17.09 -24.71 -12.73
C GLU A 300 -16.79 -23.33 -13.30
N ASP A 301 -15.61 -22.80 -12.95
CA ASP A 301 -15.14 -21.50 -13.42
C ASP A 301 -14.23 -21.67 -14.65
N PHE A 302 -14.62 -21.01 -15.74
CA PHE A 302 -13.93 -21.05 -17.03
C PHE A 302 -13.22 -19.73 -17.30
N VAL A 303 -11.96 -19.79 -17.69
CA VAL A 303 -11.20 -18.61 -18.12
C VAL A 303 -11.79 -18.08 -19.42
N VAL A 304 -12.14 -16.79 -19.44
CA VAL A 304 -12.66 -16.06 -20.62
C VAL A 304 -11.56 -15.23 -21.28
N SER A 305 -10.67 -14.63 -20.50
CA SER A 305 -9.47 -13.96 -21.01
C SER A 305 -8.51 -13.65 -19.87
N TYR A 306 -7.26 -13.34 -20.21
CA TYR A 306 -6.28 -12.80 -19.28
C TYR A 306 -5.44 -11.69 -19.91
N GLU A 307 -4.91 -10.81 -19.07
CA GLU A 307 -4.01 -9.73 -19.45
C GLU A 307 -2.86 -9.65 -18.43
N LEU A 308 -1.61 -9.65 -18.88
CA LEU A 308 -0.46 -9.43 -18.02
C LEU A 308 -0.41 -7.96 -17.57
N ILE A 309 -0.63 -7.72 -16.28
CA ILE A 309 -0.58 -6.36 -15.70
C ILE A 309 0.76 -6.05 -15.03
N LYS A 310 1.47 -7.07 -14.51
CA LYS A 310 2.76 -6.88 -13.83
C LYS A 310 3.64 -8.12 -13.94
N ALA A 311 4.83 -7.96 -14.50
CA ALA A 311 5.81 -9.02 -14.57
C ALA A 311 6.33 -9.44 -13.18
N GLY A 312 6.30 -10.73 -12.91
CA GLY A 312 6.80 -11.39 -11.70
C GLY A 312 8.31 -11.34 -11.58
N ARG A 313 8.84 -11.93 -10.50
CA ARG A 313 10.30 -12.03 -10.30
C ARG A 313 10.95 -12.88 -11.39
N LEU A 314 10.33 -14.01 -11.77
CA LEU A 314 10.86 -14.91 -12.79
C LEU A 314 10.85 -14.26 -14.18
N SER A 315 9.73 -13.69 -14.63
CA SER A 315 9.66 -12.94 -15.90
C SER A 315 10.71 -11.84 -16.00
N ARG A 316 10.91 -11.07 -14.91
CA ARG A 316 11.95 -10.02 -14.87
C ARG A 316 13.37 -10.59 -14.93
N LEU A 317 13.62 -11.72 -14.27
CA LEU A 317 14.93 -12.38 -14.31
C LEU A 317 15.23 -12.95 -15.71
N LEU A 318 14.27 -13.65 -16.32
CA LEU A 318 14.38 -14.17 -17.69
C LEU A 318 14.68 -13.05 -18.68
N LYS A 319 13.95 -11.92 -18.61
CA LYS A 319 14.18 -10.74 -19.46
C LYS A 319 15.56 -10.12 -19.28
N ARG A 320 16.10 -10.11 -18.05
CA ARG A 320 17.44 -9.57 -17.77
C ARG A 320 18.56 -10.52 -18.22
N GLY A 321 18.27 -11.81 -18.35
CA GLY A 321 19.22 -12.87 -18.63
C GLY A 321 19.36 -13.80 -17.43
N PHE A 322 18.80 -15.00 -17.57
CA PHE A 322 18.81 -16.06 -16.57
C PHE A 322 20.15 -16.82 -16.59
N PRO A 323 20.72 -17.19 -15.43
CA PRO A 323 21.96 -17.96 -15.41
C PRO A 323 21.78 -19.33 -16.08
N THR A 324 22.78 -19.79 -16.82
CA THR A 324 22.76 -21.16 -17.35
C THR A 324 22.69 -22.15 -16.19
N LEU A 325 21.71 -23.05 -16.24
CA LEU A 325 21.48 -24.06 -15.21
C LEU A 325 21.70 -25.46 -15.81
N ARG A 326 22.55 -26.27 -15.18
CA ARG A 326 22.88 -27.63 -15.63
C ARG A 326 22.34 -28.67 -14.66
N PRO A 327 21.36 -29.50 -15.04
CA PRO A 327 20.92 -30.60 -14.21
C PRO A 327 21.89 -31.78 -14.23
N TYR A 328 22.02 -32.46 -13.10
CA TYR A 328 22.67 -33.77 -12.98
C TYR A 328 21.73 -34.75 -12.27
N TYR A 329 21.17 -35.69 -13.02
CA TYR A 329 20.23 -36.68 -12.51
C TYR A 329 20.99 -37.91 -12.02
N VAL A 330 20.94 -38.18 -10.71
CA VAL A 330 21.54 -39.39 -10.12
C VAL A 330 20.60 -40.58 -10.26
N ALA A 331 19.29 -40.34 -10.25
CA ALA A 331 18.29 -41.38 -10.52
C ALA A 331 18.20 -41.71 -12.02
N GLU A 332 18.39 -42.98 -12.36
CA GLU A 332 17.92 -43.53 -13.63
C GLU A 332 16.39 -43.59 -13.63
N GLY A 333 15.75 -43.19 -14.74
CA GLY A 333 14.31 -43.39 -14.95
C GLY A 333 13.35 -42.24 -14.55
N MET A 334 13.84 -41.01 -14.32
CA MET A 334 12.94 -39.85 -14.23
C MET A 334 12.32 -39.53 -15.60
N SER A 335 11.00 -39.40 -15.67
CA SER A 335 10.29 -39.03 -16.89
C SER A 335 10.66 -37.61 -17.35
N GLU A 336 10.61 -37.34 -18.65
CA GLU A 336 10.86 -36.00 -19.20
C GLU A 336 9.94 -34.94 -18.58
N THR A 337 8.66 -35.28 -18.36
CA THR A 337 7.72 -34.41 -17.65
C THR A 337 8.20 -34.07 -16.24
N GLY A 338 8.70 -35.06 -15.49
CA GLY A 338 9.26 -34.82 -14.15
C GLY A 338 10.49 -33.93 -14.17
N LYS A 339 11.34 -34.05 -15.20
CA LYS A 339 12.52 -33.18 -15.40
C LYS A 339 12.11 -31.74 -15.64
N LEU A 340 11.11 -31.51 -16.52
CA LEU A 340 10.57 -30.19 -16.82
C LEU A 340 9.97 -29.53 -15.56
N TYR A 341 9.20 -30.27 -14.78
CA TYR A 341 8.65 -29.76 -13.52
C TYR A 341 9.77 -29.28 -12.57
N ILE A 342 10.79 -30.10 -12.33
CA ILE A 342 11.89 -29.71 -11.44
C ILE A 342 12.66 -28.51 -12.01
N GLU A 343 12.87 -28.44 -13.32
CA GLU A 343 13.53 -27.29 -13.95
C GLU A 343 12.74 -25.99 -13.73
N ASP A 344 11.42 -26.01 -13.92
CA ASP A 344 10.57 -24.85 -13.71
C ASP A 344 10.50 -24.45 -12.22
N GLU A 345 10.48 -25.42 -11.33
CA GLU A 345 10.61 -25.19 -9.89
C GLU A 345 11.95 -24.54 -9.52
N MET A 346 13.05 -25.00 -10.12
CA MET A 346 14.37 -24.40 -9.92
C MET A 346 14.41 -22.96 -10.42
N LYS A 347 13.83 -22.69 -11.60
CA LYS A 347 13.72 -21.32 -12.13
C LYS A 347 12.96 -20.40 -11.18
N ALA A 348 11.80 -20.85 -10.71
CA ALA A 348 10.99 -20.12 -9.75
C ALA A 348 11.73 -19.89 -8.42
N TYR A 349 12.40 -20.91 -7.89
CA TYR A 349 13.20 -20.81 -6.66
C TYR A 349 14.32 -19.78 -6.79
N LEU A 350 15.13 -19.85 -7.85
CA LEU A 350 16.23 -18.90 -8.08
C LEU A 350 15.73 -17.46 -8.22
N ALA A 351 14.58 -17.26 -8.88
CA ALA A 351 13.98 -15.95 -9.02
C ALA A 351 13.48 -15.37 -7.69
N CYS A 352 12.97 -16.22 -6.79
CA CYS A 352 12.27 -15.81 -5.58
C CYS A 352 13.06 -15.96 -4.27
N SER A 353 14.17 -16.69 -4.26
CA SER A 353 14.99 -16.96 -3.07
C SER A 353 15.40 -15.67 -2.36
N GLU A 354 15.43 -15.71 -1.04
CA GLU A 354 15.94 -14.62 -0.19
C GLU A 354 17.33 -14.94 0.36
N ASP A 355 17.86 -16.14 0.06
CA ASP A 355 19.17 -16.58 0.52
C ASP A 355 20.28 -15.71 -0.10
N PRO A 356 21.11 -15.01 0.70
CA PRO A 356 22.12 -14.10 0.18
C PRO A 356 23.15 -14.76 -0.75
N LYS A 357 23.47 -16.05 -0.54
CA LYS A 357 24.42 -16.78 -1.40
C LYS A 357 23.79 -17.09 -2.74
N VAL A 358 22.52 -17.52 -2.75
CA VAL A 358 21.76 -17.76 -3.99
C VAL A 358 21.58 -16.44 -4.75
N ARG A 359 21.19 -15.35 -4.07
CA ARG A 359 21.08 -14.03 -4.71
C ARG A 359 22.41 -13.55 -5.27
N ALA A 360 23.51 -13.72 -4.55
CA ALA A 360 24.83 -13.36 -5.06
C ALA A 360 25.19 -14.14 -6.33
N ALA A 361 24.90 -15.45 -6.37
CA ALA A 361 25.14 -16.29 -7.55
C ALA A 361 24.31 -15.82 -8.76
N VAL A 362 23.00 -15.58 -8.56
CA VAL A 362 22.05 -15.20 -9.62
C VAL A 362 22.27 -13.76 -10.09
N ASP A 363 22.29 -12.79 -9.17
CA ASP A 363 22.30 -11.36 -9.51
C ASP A 363 23.67 -10.88 -9.97
N LYS A 364 24.76 -11.43 -9.42
CA LYS A 364 26.13 -11.09 -9.82
C LYS A 364 26.69 -11.99 -10.92
N ARG A 365 25.91 -12.96 -11.41
CA ARG A 365 26.28 -13.90 -12.48
C ARG A 365 27.64 -14.55 -12.23
N GLN A 366 27.79 -15.22 -11.09
CA GLN A 366 29.07 -15.83 -10.67
C GLN A 366 29.50 -17.06 -11.49
N GLY A 367 28.90 -17.28 -12.66
CA GLY A 367 29.16 -18.40 -13.57
C GLY A 367 27.91 -19.28 -13.77
N PRO A 368 28.05 -20.37 -14.54
CA PRO A 368 27.02 -21.39 -14.67
C PRO A 368 26.69 -22.01 -13.32
N MET A 369 25.43 -22.37 -13.13
CA MET A 369 24.94 -23.05 -11.95
C MET A 369 24.65 -24.51 -12.31
N MET A 370 24.82 -25.40 -11.35
CA MET A 370 24.42 -26.80 -11.50
C MET A 370 23.52 -27.22 -10.34
N TYR A 371 22.68 -28.22 -10.60
CA TYR A 371 21.89 -28.85 -9.56
C TYR A 371 21.88 -30.37 -9.71
N THR A 372 22.16 -31.08 -8.63
CA THR A 372 22.04 -32.55 -8.58
C THR A 372 20.64 -32.93 -8.14
N ILE A 373 20.12 -34.06 -8.62
CA ILE A 373 18.80 -34.57 -8.26
C ILE A 373 18.92 -36.03 -7.86
N GLU A 374 18.56 -36.33 -6.62
CA GLU A 374 18.72 -37.63 -5.98
C GLU A 374 17.40 -38.10 -5.36
N PRO A 375 16.94 -39.32 -5.64
CA PRO A 375 15.75 -39.86 -4.98
C PRO A 375 16.03 -40.07 -3.50
N SER A 376 15.08 -39.71 -2.65
CA SER A 376 15.19 -39.87 -1.20
C SER A 376 13.81 -40.08 -0.57
N PHE A 377 13.81 -40.22 0.75
CA PHE A 377 12.59 -40.34 1.54
C PHE A 377 12.62 -39.37 2.71
N VAL A 378 11.51 -38.64 2.90
CA VAL A 378 11.25 -37.87 4.12
C VAL A 378 10.10 -38.57 4.84
N GLY A 379 10.44 -39.32 5.88
CA GLY A 379 9.51 -40.26 6.51
C GLY A 379 9.12 -41.38 5.53
N LYS A 380 7.84 -41.45 5.17
CA LYS A 380 7.31 -42.43 4.21
C LYS A 380 7.10 -41.86 2.80
N ARG A 381 7.31 -40.56 2.59
CA ARG A 381 7.10 -39.91 1.30
C ARG A 381 8.36 -39.96 0.46
N LYS A 382 8.19 -40.33 -0.80
CA LYS A 382 9.26 -40.27 -1.80
C LYS A 382 9.44 -38.82 -2.23
N VAL A 383 10.66 -38.32 -2.12
CA VAL A 383 11.03 -36.96 -2.52
C VAL A 383 12.26 -37.01 -3.41
N PHE A 384 12.59 -35.89 -4.05
CA PHE A 384 13.87 -35.70 -4.72
C PHE A 384 14.67 -34.64 -3.96
N LEU A 385 15.83 -35.02 -3.43
CA LEU A 385 16.80 -34.07 -2.89
C LEU A 385 17.50 -33.37 -4.04
N ILE A 386 17.64 -32.05 -3.91
CA ILE A 386 18.23 -31.20 -4.93
C ILE A 386 19.41 -30.44 -4.32
N GLY A 387 20.59 -30.66 -4.89
CA GLY A 387 21.82 -30.00 -4.46
C GLY A 387 22.21 -28.86 -5.39
N LEU A 388 22.02 -27.60 -4.98
CA LEU A 388 22.34 -26.42 -5.80
C LEU A 388 23.78 -25.93 -5.55
N ALA A 389 24.56 -25.76 -6.63
CA ALA A 389 25.95 -25.30 -6.56
C ALA A 389 26.35 -24.41 -7.75
N LEU A 390 27.47 -23.68 -7.60
CA LEU A 390 28.17 -23.10 -8.74
C LEU A 390 28.98 -24.19 -9.47
N ASP A 391 28.88 -24.22 -10.80
CA ASP A 391 29.59 -25.18 -11.64
C ASP A 391 31.04 -24.72 -11.87
N GLN A 392 31.91 -25.12 -10.94
CA GLN A 392 33.33 -24.81 -10.91
C GLN A 392 34.13 -26.10 -10.68
N ALA A 393 35.44 -26.09 -10.97
CA ALA A 393 36.32 -27.26 -10.79
C ALA A 393 36.26 -27.88 -9.38
N LYS A 394 35.93 -27.06 -8.36
CA LYS A 394 35.46 -27.51 -7.05
C LYS A 394 34.08 -26.89 -6.83
N PRO A 395 32.98 -27.66 -6.94
CA PRO A 395 31.64 -27.11 -6.81
C PRO A 395 31.45 -26.34 -5.50
N VAL A 396 31.01 -25.09 -5.60
CA VAL A 396 30.70 -24.27 -4.41
C VAL A 396 29.23 -24.46 -4.10
N TYR A 397 28.97 -25.18 -3.02
CA TYR A 397 27.63 -25.51 -2.59
C TYR A 397 26.86 -24.26 -2.11
N LEU A 398 25.67 -24.05 -2.65
CA LEU A 398 24.81 -22.92 -2.32
C LEU A 398 23.69 -23.34 -1.37
N LYS A 399 22.91 -24.37 -1.73
CA LYS A 399 21.70 -24.73 -0.98
C LYS A 399 21.21 -26.16 -1.23
N LYS A 400 20.76 -26.85 -0.17
CA LYS A 400 20.02 -28.13 -0.23
C LYS A 400 18.53 -27.86 -0.24
N LEU A 401 17.84 -28.46 -1.20
CA LEU A 401 16.40 -28.35 -1.38
C LEU A 401 15.82 -29.76 -1.49
N TYR A 402 14.50 -29.88 -1.39
CA TYR A 402 13.80 -31.06 -1.82
C TYR A 402 12.53 -30.72 -2.59
N PHE A 403 12.18 -31.58 -3.54
CA PHE A 403 10.95 -31.56 -4.31
C PHE A 403 10.07 -32.73 -3.89
N ASP A 404 8.84 -32.44 -3.51
CA ASP A 404 7.82 -33.42 -3.12
C ASP A 404 6.77 -33.49 -4.22
N ILE A 405 6.65 -34.66 -4.87
CA ILE A 405 5.73 -34.86 -6.00
C ILE A 405 4.27 -34.69 -5.55
N GLU A 406 3.95 -35.02 -4.29
CA GLU A 406 2.61 -34.86 -3.73
C GLU A 406 2.28 -33.38 -3.43
N ARG A 407 3.30 -32.50 -3.47
CA ARG A 407 3.18 -31.06 -3.21
C ARG A 407 3.92 -30.28 -4.31
N PRO A 408 3.41 -30.33 -5.56
CA PRO A 408 4.05 -29.66 -6.68
C PRO A 408 4.05 -28.14 -6.50
N TYR A 409 4.73 -27.42 -7.40
CA TYR A 409 4.78 -25.95 -7.42
C TYR A 409 5.59 -25.29 -6.29
N ARG A 410 6.38 -26.08 -5.55
CA ARG A 410 7.31 -25.56 -4.55
C ARG A 410 8.55 -26.44 -4.35
N LEU A 411 9.71 -25.80 -4.16
CA LEU A 411 10.88 -26.40 -3.52
C LEU A 411 10.92 -26.04 -2.04
N PHE A 412 11.30 -27.02 -1.23
CA PHE A 412 11.43 -26.87 0.20
C PHE A 412 12.91 -26.82 0.58
N GLU A 413 13.27 -25.89 1.47
CA GLU A 413 14.63 -25.83 2.00
C GLU A 413 14.81 -26.88 3.10
N THR A 414 15.95 -27.57 3.08
CA THR A 414 16.37 -28.40 4.21
C THR A 414 17.34 -27.61 5.07
N ASP A 415 17.25 -27.79 6.40
CA ASP A 415 18.22 -27.24 7.35
C ASP A 415 19.65 -27.74 7.14
#